data_AF-A0AAU1BIT4-F1
#
_entry.id   AF-A0AAU1BIT4-F1
#
_cell.length_a   1.000
_cell.length_b   1.000
_cell.length_c   1.000
_cell.angle_alpha   90.00
_cell.angle_beta   90.00
_cell.angle_gamma   90.00
#
_symmetry.space_group_name_H-M   'P 1'
#
loop_
_entity.id
_entity.type
_entity.pdbx_description
1 polymer ?
#
loop_
_entity_poly.entity_id
_entity_poly.type
_entity_poly.pdbx_seq_one_letter_code
_entity_poly.pdbx_strand_id
1 'polypeptide(L)'
;MALAVIGFRRANQTTGRQITAVVTQAGFLHKSSGALGMAGRLHCARDVNRFPSKPGGHPVQESVMLLRRLHESQQHTYSRVLIAPAAVRLYDGVDEASSAEVIEAFTGAAPSGLRPLEEAISAFYRAIGQPVRPTPATARAWQRPLPGNSRSNQYLRVLAQGSPLSARHHHAGYTITPDAVRLHYNEPTPLNRTQVLDLHAALTAWLRLNPDPK
;
A
#
# COMPACT_ATOMS: atom_id res chain seq x y z
N MET A 1 -5.46 -3.43 27.74
CA MET A 1 -4.92 -3.91 26.44
C MET A 1 -4.75 -2.70 25.53
N ALA A 2 -3.66 -2.60 24.77
CA ALA A 2 -3.40 -1.45 23.91
C ALA A 2 -3.91 -1.71 22.49
N LEU A 3 -4.84 -0.88 22.01
CA LEU A 3 -5.42 -0.95 20.67
C LEU A 3 -4.63 -0.04 19.73
N ALA A 4 -3.95 -0.60 18.73
CA ALA A 4 -3.36 0.20 17.68
C ALA A 4 -4.46 0.73 16.74
N VAL A 5 -4.40 2.02 16.40
CA VAL A 5 -5.31 2.65 15.44
C VAL A 5 -4.56 3.56 14.48
N ILE A 6 -5.15 3.82 13.32
CA ILE A 6 -4.68 4.83 12.36
C ILE A 6 -5.83 5.72 11.90
N GLY A 7 -5.64 7.02 11.88
CA GLY A 7 -6.68 7.94 11.43
C GLY A 7 -6.18 9.30 10.99
N PHE A 8 -7.11 10.15 10.57
CA PHE A 8 -6.86 11.55 10.24
C PHE A 8 -8.09 12.41 10.56
N ARG A 9 -7.89 13.72 10.71
CA ARG A 9 -8.98 14.70 10.85
C ARG A 9 -8.75 15.93 9.99
N ARG A 10 -9.76 16.30 9.20
CA ARG A 10 -9.71 17.46 8.30
C ARG A 10 -10.95 18.33 8.45
N ALA A 11 -10.82 19.60 8.13
CA ALA A 11 -11.85 20.62 8.22
C ALA A 11 -11.95 21.45 6.94
N ASN A 12 -13.15 21.88 6.65
CA ASN A 12 -13.46 22.86 5.63
C ASN A 12 -13.79 24.16 6.36
N GLN A 13 -12.95 25.18 6.19
CA GLN A 13 -13.14 26.47 6.84
C GLN A 13 -14.34 27.23 6.27
N THR A 14 -14.60 27.10 4.97
CA THR A 14 -15.70 27.79 4.27
C THR A 14 -17.07 27.29 4.72
N THR A 15 -17.22 25.98 4.93
CA THR A 15 -18.49 25.38 5.36
C THR A 15 -18.57 25.14 6.86
N GLY A 16 -17.48 25.39 7.60
CA GLY A 16 -17.39 25.08 9.03
C GLY A 16 -17.58 23.59 9.34
N ARG A 17 -17.28 22.69 8.40
CA ARG A 17 -17.46 21.23 8.58
C ARG A 17 -16.13 20.54 8.85
N GLN A 18 -16.19 19.41 9.55
CA GLN A 18 -15.05 18.54 9.81
C GLN A 18 -15.40 17.07 9.58
N ILE A 19 -14.35 16.29 9.32
CA ILE A 19 -14.41 14.84 9.16
C ILE A 19 -13.24 14.20 9.92
N THR A 20 -13.55 13.13 10.65
CA THR A 20 -12.57 12.25 11.30
C THR A 20 -12.80 10.83 10.82
N ALA A 21 -11.74 10.13 10.43
CA ALA A 21 -11.78 8.72 10.07
C ALA A 21 -10.67 7.96 10.80
N VAL A 22 -10.99 6.80 11.37
CA VAL A 22 -10.09 5.98 12.19
C VAL A 22 -10.28 4.49 11.83
N VAL A 23 -9.19 3.77 11.62
CA VAL A 23 -9.15 2.31 11.42
C VAL A 23 -8.49 1.66 12.63
N THR A 24 -9.10 0.61 13.17
CA THR A 24 -8.57 -0.18 14.29
C THR A 24 -7.78 -1.40 13.84
N GLN A 25 -6.96 -1.97 14.72
CA GLN A 25 -6.21 -3.21 14.44
C GLN A 25 -7.11 -4.42 14.12
N ALA A 26 -8.37 -4.39 14.58
CA ALA A 26 -9.36 -5.43 14.27
C ALA A 26 -10.02 -5.23 12.88
N GLY A 27 -9.69 -4.15 12.18
CA GLY A 27 -10.20 -3.82 10.85
C GLY A 27 -11.49 -3.00 10.86
N PHE A 28 -11.91 -2.43 11.99
CA PHE A 28 -13.07 -1.53 12.00
C PHE A 28 -12.70 -0.15 11.49
N LEU A 29 -13.53 0.41 10.61
CA LEU A 29 -13.43 1.79 10.13
C LEU A 29 -14.53 2.64 10.78
N HIS A 30 -14.12 3.61 11.60
CA HIS A 30 -15.00 4.58 12.25
C HIS A 30 -14.91 5.91 11.51
N LYS A 31 -16.07 6.50 11.20
CA LYS A 31 -16.17 7.79 10.52
C LYS A 31 -17.16 8.70 11.25
N SER A 32 -16.73 9.92 11.55
CA SER A 32 -17.58 10.98 12.08
C SER A 32 -17.44 12.23 11.22
N SER A 33 -18.55 12.93 10.97
CA SER A 33 -18.54 14.24 10.33
C SER A 33 -19.53 15.18 10.97
N GLY A 34 -19.18 16.45 11.10
CA GLY A 34 -20.08 17.44 11.69
C GLY A 34 -19.54 18.85 11.61
N ALA A 35 -20.13 19.75 12.40
CA ALA A 35 -19.63 21.11 12.53
C ALA A 35 -18.24 21.11 13.21
N LEU A 36 -17.40 22.06 12.82
CA LEU A 36 -16.09 22.31 13.40
C LEU A 36 -16.24 22.56 14.90
N GLY A 37 -15.44 21.87 15.72
CA GLY A 37 -15.48 22.01 17.19
C GLY A 37 -16.59 21.23 17.89
N MET A 38 -17.54 20.65 17.16
CA MET A 38 -18.60 19.81 17.74
C MET A 38 -18.27 18.32 17.59
N ALA A 39 -18.75 17.48 18.52
CA ALA A 39 -18.78 16.05 18.32
C ALA A 39 -19.55 15.76 17.02
N GLY A 40 -18.88 15.22 16.00
CA GLY A 40 -19.50 15.04 14.69
C GLY A 40 -20.68 14.06 14.77
N ARG A 41 -21.67 14.24 13.90
CA ARG A 41 -22.72 13.23 13.74
C ARG A 41 -22.07 11.96 13.18
N LEU A 42 -22.20 10.89 13.94
CA LEU A 42 -21.75 9.56 13.53
C LEU A 42 -22.55 9.15 12.30
N HIS A 43 -21.86 8.86 11.21
CA HIS A 43 -22.47 8.24 10.02
C HIS A 43 -22.27 6.72 9.98
N CYS A 44 -21.73 6.14 11.04
CA CYS A 44 -21.73 4.71 11.25
C CYS A 44 -22.80 4.39 12.30
N ALA A 45 -24.04 4.23 11.82
CA ALA A 45 -24.92 3.25 12.42
C ALA A 45 -24.15 1.94 12.48
N ARG A 46 -24.26 1.21 13.59
CA ARG A 46 -23.80 -0.17 13.78
C ARG A 46 -23.91 -0.91 12.45
N ASP A 47 -22.81 -1.02 11.72
CA ASP A 47 -22.75 -1.89 10.57
C ASP A 47 -21.50 -2.72 10.75
N VAL A 48 -21.77 -3.99 10.98
CA VAL A 48 -20.87 -5.08 11.31
C VAL A 48 -20.10 -5.45 10.03
N ASN A 49 -19.62 -4.47 9.28
CA ASN A 49 -18.69 -4.66 8.18
C ASN A 49 -17.30 -4.92 8.75
N ARG A 50 -17.22 -5.91 9.64
CA ARG A 50 -16.18 -6.92 9.58
C ARG A 50 -16.28 -7.45 8.16
N PHE A 51 -15.57 -6.83 7.22
CA PHE A 51 -15.51 -7.34 5.87
C PHE A 51 -15.06 -8.79 6.03
N PRO A 52 -15.86 -9.78 5.58
CA PRO A 52 -15.42 -11.14 5.63
C PRO A 52 -14.12 -11.15 4.85
N SER A 53 -13.01 -11.35 5.55
CA SER A 53 -11.74 -11.68 4.94
C SER A 53 -12.07 -12.68 3.85
N LYS A 54 -11.86 -12.30 2.57
CA LYS A 54 -11.80 -13.31 1.51
C LYS A 54 -10.94 -14.45 2.05
N PRO A 55 -11.24 -15.73 1.79
CA PRO A 55 -10.38 -16.81 2.27
C PRO A 55 -8.91 -16.50 1.93
N GLY A 56 -8.07 -16.22 2.94
CA GLY A 56 -6.68 -15.78 2.79
C GLY A 56 -6.38 -14.26 2.85
N GLY A 57 -7.35 -13.36 3.06
CA GLY A 57 -7.17 -11.91 3.14
C GLY A 57 -7.14 -11.36 4.57
N HIS A 58 -6.21 -10.44 4.89
CA HIS A 58 -6.13 -9.83 6.22
C HIS A 58 -7.22 -8.73 6.39
N PRO A 59 -8.05 -8.75 7.45
CA PRO A 59 -9.25 -7.89 7.57
C PRO A 59 -8.92 -6.38 7.54
N VAL A 60 -7.74 -6.01 8.02
CA VAL A 60 -7.26 -4.62 8.05
C VAL A 60 -6.97 -4.03 6.66
N GLN A 61 -6.64 -4.86 5.66
CA GLN A 61 -6.21 -4.35 4.36
C GLN A 61 -7.31 -3.55 3.66
N GLU A 62 -8.55 -4.07 3.68
CA GLU A 62 -9.69 -3.42 3.04
C GLU A 62 -10.04 -2.09 3.72
N SER A 63 -10.05 -2.07 5.05
CA SER A 63 -10.30 -0.86 5.83
C SER A 63 -9.22 0.21 5.63
N VAL A 64 -7.95 -0.18 5.50
CA VAL A 64 -6.86 0.73 5.13
C VAL A 64 -7.00 1.28 3.71
N MET A 65 -7.45 0.46 2.74
CA MET A 65 -7.75 0.96 1.40
C MET A 65 -8.89 1.97 1.39
N LEU A 66 -9.95 1.73 2.17
CA LEU A 66 -11.06 2.68 2.32
C LEU A 66 -10.60 3.99 2.97
N LEU A 67 -9.73 3.91 3.98
CA LEU A 67 -9.12 5.08 4.60
C LEU A 67 -8.31 5.91 3.59
N ARG A 68 -7.53 5.26 2.70
CA ARG A 68 -6.82 5.94 1.61
C ARG A 68 -7.76 6.66 0.66
N ARG A 69 -8.81 5.98 0.18
CA ARG A 69 -9.82 6.59 -0.71
C ARG A 69 -10.53 7.77 -0.05
N LEU A 70 -10.85 7.68 1.24
CA LEU A 70 -11.44 8.78 2.00
C LEU A 70 -10.45 9.94 2.15
N HIS A 71 -9.19 9.66 2.42
CA HIS A 71 -8.19 10.73 2.54
C HIS A 71 -8.04 11.49 1.22
N GLU A 72 -7.93 10.79 0.09
CA GLU A 72 -7.78 11.37 -1.25
C GLU A 72 -9.02 12.14 -1.71
N SER A 73 -10.20 11.51 -1.68
CA SER A 73 -11.45 12.12 -2.15
C SER A 73 -11.85 13.39 -1.39
N GLN A 74 -11.39 13.53 -0.14
CA GLN A 74 -11.70 14.67 0.70
C GLN A 74 -10.62 15.77 0.66
N GLN A 75 -9.52 15.58 -0.09
CA GLN A 75 -8.42 16.56 -0.19
C GLN A 75 -8.87 17.95 -0.58
N HIS A 76 -9.75 18.02 -1.59
CA HIS A 76 -10.27 19.27 -2.13
C HIS A 76 -11.40 19.88 -1.31
N THR A 77 -12.22 19.04 -0.67
CA THR A 77 -13.40 19.49 0.10
C THR A 77 -13.02 19.98 1.51
N TYR A 78 -11.99 19.41 2.13
CA TYR A 78 -11.60 19.75 3.51
C TYR A 78 -10.15 20.26 3.53
N SER A 79 -9.93 21.52 3.14
CA SER A 79 -8.59 22.07 2.91
C SER A 79 -7.69 22.13 4.16
N ARG A 80 -8.25 22.26 5.36
CA ARG A 80 -7.48 22.38 6.60
C ARG A 80 -7.26 21.02 7.25
N VAL A 81 -6.01 20.67 7.51
CA VAL A 81 -5.66 19.51 8.33
C VAL A 81 -5.75 19.91 9.81
N LEU A 82 -6.58 19.20 10.59
CA LEU A 82 -6.67 19.38 12.04
C LEU A 82 -5.78 18.37 12.77
N ILE A 83 -5.78 17.13 12.29
CA ILE A 83 -4.90 16.06 12.72
C ILE A 83 -4.39 15.40 11.44
N ALA A 84 -3.07 15.48 11.20
CA ALA A 84 -2.49 14.79 10.06
C ALA A 84 -2.64 13.27 10.24
N PRO A 85 -2.56 12.49 9.16
CA PRO A 85 -2.53 11.04 9.27
C PRO A 85 -1.57 10.54 10.35
N ALA A 86 -2.10 9.83 11.34
CA ALA A 86 -1.34 9.38 12.49
C ALA A 86 -1.73 7.95 12.89
N ALA A 87 -0.74 7.17 13.30
CA ALA A 87 -0.92 5.89 13.96
C ALA A 87 -0.58 6.04 15.44
N VAL A 88 -1.51 5.65 16.31
CA VAL A 88 -1.38 5.78 17.76
C VAL A 88 -1.83 4.51 18.46
N ARG A 89 -1.35 4.33 19.69
CA ARG A 89 -1.81 3.28 20.59
C ARG A 89 -2.81 3.90 21.56
N LEU A 90 -4.03 3.38 21.57
CA LEU A 90 -5.05 3.71 22.55
C LEU A 90 -4.95 2.72 23.71
N TYR A 91 -4.98 3.19 24.95
CA TYR A 91 -4.92 2.35 26.14
C TYR A 91 -6.29 2.31 26.82
N ASP A 92 -6.61 1.14 27.36
CA ASP A 92 -7.74 0.84 28.26
C ASP A 92 -9.17 1.01 27.70
N GLY A 93 -9.99 -0.04 27.86
CA GLY A 93 -11.44 -0.01 27.60
C GLY A 93 -11.89 0.09 26.14
N VAL A 94 -10.97 0.27 25.18
CA VAL A 94 -11.34 0.59 23.77
C VAL A 94 -11.72 -0.63 22.92
N ASP A 95 -11.44 -1.85 23.37
CA ASP A 95 -11.67 -3.06 22.56
C ASP A 95 -13.18 -3.33 22.31
N GLU A 96 -14.07 -2.84 23.17
CA GLU A 96 -15.53 -2.87 23.00
C GLU A 96 -16.15 -1.46 22.86
N ALA A 97 -15.30 -0.44 22.69
CA ALA A 97 -15.73 0.94 22.73
C ALA A 97 -16.65 1.33 21.57
N SER A 98 -17.54 2.27 21.86
CA SER A 98 -18.39 2.86 20.82
C SER A 98 -17.54 3.63 19.80
N SER A 99 -18.07 3.84 18.58
CA SER A 99 -17.38 4.64 17.56
C SER A 99 -17.05 6.06 18.05
N ALA A 100 -17.84 6.62 18.98
CA ALA A 100 -17.58 7.92 19.58
C ALA A 100 -16.32 7.89 20.45
N GLU A 101 -16.25 6.91 21.35
CA GLU A 101 -15.12 6.70 22.26
C GLU A 101 -13.81 6.45 21.49
N VAL A 102 -13.84 5.62 20.44
CA VAL A 102 -12.65 5.36 19.61
C VAL A 102 -12.15 6.65 18.94
N ILE A 103 -13.08 7.47 18.43
CA ILE A 103 -12.73 8.73 17.77
C ILE A 103 -12.20 9.74 18.78
N GLU A 104 -12.82 9.86 19.95
CA GLU A 104 -12.39 10.77 21.02
C GLU A 104 -11.00 10.40 21.53
N ALA A 105 -10.78 9.13 21.85
CA ALA A 105 -9.49 8.60 22.28
C ALA A 105 -8.41 8.82 21.20
N PHE A 106 -8.72 8.59 19.92
CA PHE A 106 -7.82 8.94 18.82
C PHE A 106 -7.50 10.43 18.80
N THR A 107 -8.49 11.32 18.91
CA THR A 107 -8.24 12.77 18.86
C THR A 107 -7.39 13.27 20.03
N GLY A 108 -7.53 12.69 21.22
CA GLY A 108 -6.72 13.03 22.38
C GLY A 108 -5.28 12.50 22.31
N ALA A 109 -5.08 11.32 21.71
CA ALA A 109 -3.77 10.69 21.59
C ALA A 109 -2.99 11.09 20.34
N ALA A 110 -3.65 11.65 19.32
CA ALA A 110 -3.02 11.91 18.03
C ALA A 110 -1.99 13.05 18.10
N PRO A 111 -0.77 12.84 17.57
CA PRO A 111 0.25 13.88 17.53
C PRO A 111 -0.17 15.05 16.62
N SER A 112 0.10 16.27 17.06
CA SER A 112 0.03 17.47 16.23
C SER A 112 1.31 17.60 15.40
N GLY A 113 1.24 17.32 14.11
CA GLY A 113 2.39 17.46 13.21
C GLY A 113 2.05 17.07 11.78
N LEU A 114 2.80 17.57 10.80
CA LEU A 114 2.63 17.18 9.41
C LEU A 114 3.18 15.76 9.21
N ARG A 115 2.33 14.84 8.77
CA ARG A 115 2.73 13.47 8.49
C ARG A 115 2.00 12.92 7.25
N PRO A 116 2.70 12.26 6.32
CA PRO A 116 2.05 11.62 5.17
C PRO A 116 1.28 10.36 5.58
N LEU A 117 0.17 10.09 4.90
CA LEU A 117 -0.71 8.94 5.19
C LEU A 117 0.02 7.59 5.15
N GLU A 118 0.90 7.40 4.16
CA GLU A 118 1.63 6.14 3.99
C GLU A 118 2.59 5.84 5.13
N GLU A 119 3.15 6.87 5.75
CA GLU A 119 4.04 6.70 6.90
C GLU A 119 3.24 6.32 8.15
N ALA A 120 2.06 6.91 8.34
CA ALA A 120 1.13 6.48 9.38
C ALA A 120 0.67 5.02 9.15
N ILE A 121 0.33 4.63 7.92
CA ILE A 121 -0.05 3.25 7.56
C ILE A 121 1.09 2.28 7.88
N SER A 122 2.31 2.65 7.51
CA SER A 122 3.50 1.84 7.78
C SER A 122 3.74 1.68 9.29
N ALA A 123 3.61 2.76 10.07
CA ALA A 123 3.72 2.72 11.53
C ALA A 123 2.63 1.85 12.18
N PHE A 124 1.40 1.90 11.66
CA PHE A 124 0.30 1.07 12.11
C PHE A 124 0.53 -0.42 11.83
N TYR A 125 0.96 -0.80 10.61
CA TYR A 125 1.28 -2.20 10.31
C TYR A 125 2.43 -2.74 11.17
N ARG A 126 3.47 -1.93 11.46
CA ARG A 126 4.52 -2.29 12.44
C ARG A 126 3.94 -2.53 13.83
N ALA A 127 3.01 -1.68 14.26
CA ALA A 127 2.43 -1.77 15.61
C ALA A 127 1.59 -3.03 15.82
N ILE A 128 0.93 -3.54 14.77
CA ILE A 128 0.11 -4.78 14.81
C ILE A 128 0.90 -6.05 14.46
N GLY A 129 2.24 -5.96 14.34
CA GLY A 129 3.11 -7.11 14.04
C GLY A 129 2.95 -7.68 12.62
N GLN A 130 2.30 -6.94 11.72
CA GLN A 130 2.17 -7.37 10.32
C GLN A 130 3.42 -6.99 9.53
N PRO A 131 3.88 -7.83 8.60
CA PRO A 131 4.97 -7.48 7.72
C PRO A 131 4.56 -6.23 6.92
N VAL A 132 5.24 -5.13 7.18
CA VAL A 132 5.05 -3.91 6.41
C VAL A 132 5.58 -4.21 5.03
N ARG A 133 4.66 -4.36 4.07
CA ARG A 133 5.04 -4.28 2.65
C ARG A 133 5.85 -3.00 2.54
N PRO A 134 7.14 -3.05 2.17
CA PRO A 134 7.96 -1.85 2.12
C PRO A 134 7.18 -0.82 1.33
N THR A 135 6.87 0.30 1.99
CA THR A 135 6.34 1.48 1.32
C THR A 135 7.25 1.64 0.12
N PRO A 136 6.74 1.71 -1.12
CA PRO A 136 7.60 2.06 -2.23
C PRO A 136 8.06 3.47 -1.92
N ALA A 137 9.22 3.57 -1.25
CA ALA A 137 9.93 4.79 -0.98
C ALA A 137 10.15 5.37 -2.36
N THR A 138 9.27 6.29 -2.74
CA THR A 138 9.09 6.71 -4.11
C THR A 138 8.95 5.56 -5.11
N ALA A 139 7.73 5.33 -5.62
CA ALA A 139 7.55 4.97 -7.03
C ALA A 139 8.03 6.13 -7.95
N ARG A 140 9.24 6.67 -7.72
CA ARG A 140 9.99 7.58 -8.57
C ARG A 140 11.39 7.01 -8.78
N ALA A 141 11.45 5.93 -9.55
CA ALA A 141 12.61 5.60 -10.39
C ALA A 141 12.30 4.43 -11.34
N TRP A 142 11.41 3.51 -10.96
CA TRP A 142 11.11 2.32 -11.78
C TRP A 142 9.89 2.44 -12.69
N GLN A 143 9.22 3.60 -12.70
CA GLN A 143 8.19 3.96 -13.69
C GLN A 143 8.55 5.20 -14.51
N ARG A 144 9.83 5.57 -14.57
CA ARG A 144 10.32 6.11 -15.84
C ARG A 144 10.53 4.89 -16.72
N PRO A 145 10.01 4.81 -17.96
CA PRO A 145 10.67 4.00 -18.96
C PRO A 145 12.14 4.41 -18.87
N LEU A 146 13.00 3.53 -18.38
CA LEU A 146 14.43 3.74 -18.49
C LEU A 146 14.64 4.09 -19.98
N PRO A 147 15.25 5.26 -20.30
CA PRO A 147 15.56 5.59 -21.69
C PRO A 147 16.24 4.35 -22.25
N GLY A 148 15.64 3.78 -23.29
CA GLY A 148 15.64 2.34 -23.56
C GLY A 148 16.89 1.64 -23.09
N ASN A 149 16.75 0.71 -22.13
CA ASN A 149 17.81 -0.24 -21.81
C ASN A 149 18.28 -0.81 -23.15
N SER A 150 19.45 -0.37 -23.62
CA SER A 150 20.04 -0.80 -24.89
C SER A 150 20.04 -2.32 -25.00
N ARG A 151 20.25 -2.95 -23.84
CA ARG A 151 20.19 -4.40 -23.62
C ARG A 151 18.81 -5.02 -23.80
N SER A 152 17.73 -4.46 -23.25
CA SER A 152 16.38 -5.02 -23.44
C SER A 152 15.91 -4.84 -24.88
N ASN A 153 16.26 -3.73 -25.55
CA ASN A 153 15.94 -3.52 -26.96
C ASN A 153 16.80 -4.40 -27.88
N GLN A 154 18.03 -4.70 -27.49
CA GLN A 154 18.88 -5.69 -28.16
C GLN A 154 18.28 -7.09 -28.02
N TYR A 155 17.90 -7.49 -26.81
CA TYR A 155 17.24 -8.78 -26.54
C TYR A 155 15.90 -8.92 -27.24
N LEU A 156 15.11 -7.85 -27.32
CA LEU A 156 13.87 -7.84 -28.09
C LEU A 156 14.14 -8.06 -29.57
N ARG A 157 15.19 -7.44 -30.15
CA ARG A 157 15.58 -7.69 -31.55
C ARG A 157 16.00 -9.15 -31.78
N VAL A 158 16.79 -9.72 -30.87
CA VAL A 158 17.25 -11.11 -30.96
C VAL A 158 16.07 -12.10 -30.87
N LEU A 159 15.15 -11.87 -29.93
CA LEU A 159 13.94 -12.69 -29.78
C LEU A 159 12.98 -12.52 -30.96
N ALA A 160 12.79 -11.28 -31.46
CA ALA A 160 11.97 -11.03 -32.65
C ALA A 160 12.53 -11.69 -33.92
N GLN A 161 13.83 -11.97 -33.96
CA GLN A 161 14.49 -12.74 -35.03
C GLN A 161 14.42 -14.26 -34.81
N GLY A 162 13.72 -14.74 -33.78
CA GLY A 162 13.60 -16.16 -33.46
C GLY A 162 14.83 -16.78 -32.79
N SER A 163 15.83 -15.96 -32.42
CA SER A 163 17.07 -16.45 -31.82
C SER A 163 16.95 -16.58 -30.30
N PRO A 164 17.37 -17.70 -29.69
CA PRO A 164 17.26 -17.91 -28.26
C PRO A 164 18.30 -17.10 -27.48
N LEU A 165 17.88 -16.52 -26.36
CA LEU A 165 18.79 -15.91 -25.38
C LEU A 165 19.14 -16.93 -24.32
N SER A 166 20.43 -17.28 -24.22
CA SER A 166 20.91 -18.21 -23.20
C SER A 166 22.02 -17.57 -22.38
N ALA A 167 21.89 -17.65 -21.05
CA ALA A 167 22.99 -17.42 -20.14
C ALA A 167 23.19 -18.68 -19.31
N ARG A 168 24.41 -19.23 -19.33
CA ARG A 168 24.83 -20.31 -18.46
C ARG A 168 25.80 -19.76 -17.45
N HIS A 169 25.45 -19.85 -16.18
CA HIS A 169 26.39 -19.67 -15.07
C HIS A 169 26.62 -21.02 -14.40
N HIS A 170 27.71 -21.13 -13.65
CA HIS A 170 28.16 -22.39 -13.04
C HIS A 170 27.05 -23.13 -12.25
N HIS A 171 26.11 -22.41 -11.63
CA HIS A 171 25.08 -22.99 -10.76
C HIS A 171 23.63 -22.72 -11.19
N ALA A 172 23.43 -21.78 -12.12
CA ALA A 172 22.11 -21.41 -12.63
C ALA A 172 22.22 -20.84 -14.05
N GLY A 173 21.21 -21.07 -14.88
CA GLY A 173 21.14 -20.53 -16.22
C GLY A 173 19.71 -20.29 -16.66
N TYR A 174 19.54 -19.62 -17.78
CA TYR A 174 18.25 -19.46 -18.40
C TYR A 174 18.36 -19.59 -19.91
N THR A 175 17.27 -20.05 -20.50
CA THR A 175 17.04 -20.05 -21.95
C THR A 175 15.69 -19.39 -22.18
N ILE A 176 15.70 -18.25 -22.85
CA ILE A 176 14.49 -17.51 -23.23
C ILE A 176 14.38 -17.60 -24.75
N THR A 177 13.29 -18.22 -25.22
CA THR A 177 12.88 -18.26 -26.62
C THR A 177 11.68 -17.33 -26.80
N PRO A 178 11.25 -17.03 -28.05
CA PRO A 178 10.03 -16.26 -28.27
C PRO A 178 8.81 -16.86 -27.56
N ASP A 179 8.72 -18.19 -27.48
CA ASP A 179 7.54 -18.91 -27.00
C ASP A 179 7.63 -19.34 -25.53
N ALA A 180 8.84 -19.46 -24.98
CA ALA A 180 9.03 -20.06 -23.66
C ALA A 180 10.23 -19.48 -22.90
N VAL A 181 10.05 -19.37 -21.59
CA VAL A 181 11.12 -19.06 -20.64
C VAL A 181 11.45 -20.34 -19.86
N ARG A 182 12.70 -20.80 -19.94
CA ARG A 182 13.20 -21.94 -19.17
C ARG A 182 14.31 -21.50 -18.24
N LEU A 183 14.18 -21.84 -16.97
CA LEU A 183 15.18 -21.58 -15.94
C LEU A 183 15.83 -22.92 -15.57
N HIS A 184 17.16 -22.95 -15.57
CA HIS A 184 17.96 -24.11 -15.22
C HIS A 184 18.61 -23.84 -13.87
N TYR A 185 18.39 -24.73 -12.91
CA TYR A 185 18.98 -24.63 -11.58
C TYR A 185 19.66 -25.95 -11.25
N ASN A 186 20.97 -25.90 -10.99
CA ASN A 186 21.71 -27.07 -10.53
C ASN A 186 21.83 -27.06 -9.00
N GLU A 187 21.98 -25.86 -8.40
CA GLU A 187 22.07 -25.67 -6.94
C GLU A 187 21.43 -24.31 -6.54
N PRO A 188 20.88 -24.19 -5.32
CA PRO A 188 20.27 -22.96 -4.82
C PRO A 188 21.34 -21.92 -4.42
N THR A 189 22.04 -21.38 -5.41
CA THR A 189 23.05 -20.33 -5.22
C THR A 189 22.45 -18.97 -5.59
N PRO A 190 22.66 -17.92 -4.78
CA PRO A 190 22.14 -16.59 -5.07
C PRO A 190 22.79 -15.99 -6.34
N LEU A 191 21.98 -15.37 -7.19
CA LEU A 191 22.45 -14.61 -8.35
C LEU A 191 23.09 -13.29 -7.90
N ASN A 192 24.20 -12.92 -8.54
CA ASN A 192 24.83 -11.62 -8.33
C ASN A 192 24.02 -10.48 -8.99
N ARG A 193 24.28 -9.24 -8.59
CA ARG A 193 23.54 -8.06 -9.06
C ARG A 193 23.52 -7.94 -10.59
N THR A 194 24.62 -8.24 -11.27
CA THR A 194 24.72 -8.15 -12.73
C THR A 194 23.85 -9.20 -13.41
N GLN A 195 23.84 -10.43 -12.89
CA GLN A 195 22.99 -11.52 -13.38
C GLN A 195 21.50 -11.21 -13.20
N VAL A 196 21.12 -10.58 -12.08
CA VAL A 196 19.73 -10.15 -11.85
C VAL A 196 19.32 -9.08 -12.85
N LEU A 197 20.19 -8.10 -13.15
CA LEU A 197 19.90 -7.06 -14.12
C LEU A 197 19.74 -7.62 -15.55
N ASP A 198 20.56 -8.59 -15.94
CA ASP A 198 20.48 -9.22 -17.26
C ASP A 198 19.25 -10.09 -17.42
N LEU A 199 18.90 -10.88 -16.41
CA LEU A 199 17.66 -11.66 -16.39
C LEU A 199 16.43 -10.73 -16.47
N HIS A 200 16.42 -9.65 -15.69
CA HIS A 200 15.34 -8.66 -15.72
C HIS A 200 15.18 -8.02 -17.11
N ALA A 201 16.29 -7.68 -17.79
CA ALA A 201 16.25 -7.13 -19.14
C ALA A 201 15.71 -8.14 -20.17
N ALA A 202 16.09 -9.41 -20.06
CA ALA A 202 15.63 -10.47 -20.97
C ALA A 202 14.15 -10.81 -20.78
N LEU A 203 13.67 -10.89 -19.53
CA LEU A 203 12.24 -11.10 -19.22
C LEU A 203 11.38 -9.92 -19.68
N THR A 204 11.87 -8.69 -19.49
CA THR A 204 11.19 -7.48 -19.99
C THR A 204 11.04 -7.51 -21.51
N ALA A 205 12.05 -8.00 -22.24
CA ALA A 205 11.98 -8.14 -23.69
C ALA A 205 10.95 -9.20 -24.12
N TRP A 206 10.90 -10.33 -23.42
CA TRP A 206 9.94 -11.41 -23.69
C TRP A 206 8.49 -11.01 -23.45
N LEU A 207 8.21 -10.32 -22.34
CA LEU A 207 6.86 -9.81 -22.02
C LEU A 207 6.37 -8.77 -23.03
N ARG A 208 7.29 -8.00 -23.63
CA ARG A 208 6.94 -7.06 -24.70
C ARG A 208 6.62 -7.76 -26.02
N LEU A 209 7.24 -8.91 -26.28
CA LEU A 209 6.97 -9.72 -27.47
C LEU A 209 5.65 -10.50 -27.34
N ASN A 210 5.28 -10.90 -26.12
CA ASN A 210 4.08 -11.68 -25.81
C ASN A 210 3.10 -10.89 -24.91
N PRO A 211 2.40 -9.88 -25.43
CA PRO A 211 1.35 -9.20 -24.69
C PRO A 211 0.17 -10.16 -24.44
N ASP A 212 -0.48 -10.06 -23.28
CA ASP A 212 -1.64 -10.89 -22.94
C ASP A 212 -2.72 -10.82 -24.04
N PRO A 213 -3.33 -11.96 -24.42
CA PRO A 213 -4.49 -11.95 -25.29
C PRO A 213 -5.63 -11.21 -24.59
N LYS A 214 -6.17 -10.18 -25.26
CA LYS A 214 -7.33 -9.41 -24.79
C LYS A 214 -8.60 -10.25 -24.73
#